data_AF-A0A0N8JZ62-F1
#
_entry.id   AF-A0A0N8JZ62-F1
#
_cell.length_a   1.000
_cell.length_b   1.000
_cell.length_c   1.000
_cell.angle_alpha   90.00
_cell.angle_beta   90.00
_cell.angle_gamma   90.00
#
_symmetry.space_group_name_H-M   'P 1'
#
loop_
_entity.id
_entity.type
_entity.pdbx_description
1 polymer ?
#
loop_
_entity_poly.entity_id
_entity_poly.type
_entity_poly.pdbx_seq_one_letter_code
_entity_poly.pdbx_strand_id
1 'polypeptide(L)'
;MCLSTPLGQGRVNQLGGVFINGRPLPNHIRHKIVEMAHHGIRPCVISRQLRVSHGCVSKILCRYQETGSIRPGAIGGSKAKVTTPEVEKKIEEYKRDNPGMFSWEIRDKLLKDGICDRNTVPSVSSISRIMRSKFGGKGEDEDDEDEMEKKELEDSERKAKHSIDGILGDRLRPAVIYSQVSY
;
A
#
# COMPACT_ATOMS: atom_id res chain seq x y z
N MET A 1 22.77 2.13 2.41
CA MET A 1 23.23 3.30 1.63
C MET A 1 22.07 3.85 0.83
N CYS A 2 21.51 5.00 1.24
CA CYS A 2 20.42 5.64 0.51
C CYS A 2 20.99 6.31 -0.74
N LEU A 3 20.62 5.83 -1.92
CA LEU A 3 21.00 6.42 -3.20
C LEU A 3 20.30 7.77 -3.35
N SER A 4 21.07 8.84 -3.19
CA SER A 4 20.71 10.20 -3.56
C SER A 4 20.32 10.22 -5.05
N THR A 5 19.02 10.17 -5.35
CA THR A 5 18.52 10.61 -6.65
C THR A 5 18.88 12.09 -6.81
N PRO A 6 19.24 12.56 -8.03
CA PRO A 6 19.66 13.95 -8.23
C PRO A 6 18.47 14.89 -7.99
N LEU A 7 18.33 15.32 -6.73
CA LEU A 7 17.32 16.22 -6.24
C LEU A 7 17.52 17.62 -6.85
N GLY A 8 16.61 18.00 -7.75
CA GLY A 8 16.16 19.39 -7.81
C GLY A 8 17.08 20.40 -8.49
N GLN A 9 17.55 20.13 -9.71
CA GLN A 9 17.99 21.23 -10.58
C GLN A 9 16.77 22.09 -10.94
N GLY A 10 16.63 23.24 -10.25
CA GLY A 10 15.66 24.27 -10.61
C GLY A 10 15.86 24.67 -12.06
N ARG A 11 14.80 24.55 -12.86
CA ARG A 11 14.78 24.99 -14.25
C ARG A 11 14.26 26.42 -14.33
N VAL A 12 14.63 27.13 -15.39
CA VAL A 12 14.14 28.48 -15.65
C VAL A 12 13.13 28.40 -16.80
N ASN A 13 11.96 29.01 -16.61
CA ASN A 13 10.95 29.12 -17.67
C ASN A 13 11.27 30.31 -18.61
N GLN A 14 10.49 30.46 -19.68
CA GLN A 14 10.67 31.56 -20.66
C GLN A 14 10.49 32.97 -20.08
N LEU A 15 9.86 33.08 -18.91
CA LEU A 15 9.65 34.34 -18.19
C LEU A 15 10.78 34.61 -17.18
N GLY A 16 11.82 33.77 -17.13
CA GLY A 16 12.94 33.91 -16.20
C GLY A 16 12.62 33.49 -14.76
N GLY A 17 11.55 32.73 -14.54
CA GLY A 17 11.15 32.21 -13.22
C GLY A 17 11.63 30.79 -12.98
N VAL A 18 12.04 30.51 -11.74
CA VAL A 18 12.59 29.20 -11.32
C VAL A 18 11.47 28.24 -10.94
N PHE A 19 11.52 27.00 -11.42
CA PHE A 19 10.57 25.95 -11.11
C PHE A 19 11.22 24.56 -11.03
N ILE A 20 10.55 23.62 -10.36
CA ILE A 20 11.00 22.23 -10.24
C ILE A 20 9.93 21.33 -10.87
N ASN A 21 10.32 20.55 -11.88
CA ASN A 21 9.40 19.60 -12.52
C ASN A 21 8.81 18.61 -11.51
N GLY A 22 7.51 18.34 -11.62
CA GLY A 22 6.80 17.41 -10.73
C GLY A 22 6.54 17.93 -9.32
N ARG A 23 7.02 19.12 -8.95
CA ARG A 23 6.75 19.73 -7.64
C ARG A 23 5.75 20.89 -7.76
N PRO A 24 4.85 21.05 -6.77
CA PRO A 24 3.94 22.18 -6.75
C PRO A 24 4.71 23.49 -6.54
N LEU A 25 4.18 24.58 -7.10
CA LEU A 25 4.74 25.92 -6.91
C LEU A 25 4.81 26.27 -5.42
N PRO A 26 5.85 26.96 -4.93
CA PRO A 26 5.95 27.34 -3.52
C PRO A 26 4.71 28.09 -3.00
N ASN A 27 4.29 27.78 -1.76
CA ASN A 27 3.06 28.34 -1.19
C ASN A 27 3.05 29.88 -1.16
N HIS A 28 4.18 30.52 -0.86
CA HIS A 28 4.26 31.99 -0.84
C HIS A 28 3.93 32.62 -2.21
N ILE A 29 4.37 32.01 -3.32
CA ILE A 29 4.01 32.48 -4.66
C ILE A 29 2.53 32.22 -4.96
N ARG A 30 2.00 31.07 -4.54
CA ARG A 30 0.57 30.73 -4.72
C ARG A 30 -0.33 31.71 -3.98
N HIS A 31 0.03 32.09 -2.76
CA HIS A 31 -0.64 33.16 -2.02
C HIS A 31 -0.54 34.49 -2.77
N LYS A 32 0.65 34.87 -3.24
CA LYS A 32 0.84 36.14 -3.94
C LYS A 32 0.00 36.24 -5.23
N ILE A 33 -0.16 35.14 -5.96
CA ILE A 33 -1.05 35.07 -7.14
C ILE A 33 -2.49 35.43 -6.76
N VAL A 34 -3.01 34.82 -5.69
CA VAL A 34 -4.38 35.06 -5.21
C VAL A 34 -4.52 36.49 -4.68
N GLU A 35 -3.58 36.93 -3.85
CA GLU A 35 -3.53 38.30 -3.32
C GLU A 35 -3.59 39.34 -4.44
N MET A 36 -2.74 39.22 -5.46
CA MET A 36 -2.74 40.14 -6.60
C MET A 36 -4.05 40.14 -7.38
N ALA A 37 -4.67 38.96 -7.55
CA ALA A 37 -5.96 38.86 -8.21
C ALA A 37 -7.08 39.54 -7.39
N HIS A 38 -7.06 39.42 -6.06
CA HIS A 38 -8.00 40.15 -5.17
C HIS A 38 -7.87 41.66 -5.29
N HIS A 39 -6.66 42.17 -5.55
CA HIS A 39 -6.42 43.60 -5.83
C HIS A 39 -6.81 44.01 -7.27
N GLY A 40 -7.48 43.13 -8.03
CA GLY A 40 -7.95 43.42 -9.39
C GLY A 40 -6.86 43.35 -10.47
N ILE A 41 -5.66 42.83 -10.14
CA ILE A 41 -4.58 42.73 -11.13
C ILE A 41 -4.90 41.62 -12.12
N ARG A 42 -4.77 41.93 -13.42
CA ARG A 42 -5.06 40.98 -14.51
C ARG A 42 -4.11 39.77 -14.46
N PRO A 43 -4.59 38.53 -14.71
CA PRO A 43 -3.75 37.32 -14.68
C PRO A 43 -2.49 37.37 -15.56
N CYS A 44 -2.57 38.06 -16.70
CA CYS A 44 -1.42 38.27 -17.58
C CYS A 44 -0.31 39.11 -16.92
N VAL A 45 -0.66 40.10 -16.10
CA VAL A 45 0.28 40.94 -15.36
C VAL A 45 0.88 40.17 -14.21
N ILE A 46 0.06 39.40 -13.46
CA ILE A 46 0.51 38.51 -12.39
C ILE A 46 1.57 37.52 -12.91
N SER A 47 1.31 36.89 -14.07
CA SER A 47 2.22 35.96 -14.72
C SER A 47 3.59 36.59 -15.01
N ARG A 48 3.63 37.82 -15.52
CA ARG A 48 4.89 38.52 -15.83
C ARG A 48 5.63 38.95 -14.55
N GLN A 49 4.93 39.50 -13.57
CA GLN A 49 5.55 40.00 -12.33
C GLN A 49 6.13 38.87 -11.46
N LEU A 50 5.38 37.78 -11.30
CA LEU A 50 5.82 36.62 -10.52
C LEU A 50 6.69 35.65 -11.34
N ARG A 51 6.86 35.92 -12.64
CA ARG A 51 7.58 35.07 -13.60
C ARG A 51 7.07 33.63 -13.60
N VAL A 52 5.77 33.46 -13.43
CA VAL A 52 5.06 32.16 -13.45
C VAL A 52 4.30 32.03 -14.75
N SER A 53 4.23 30.83 -15.34
CA SER A 53 3.50 30.63 -16.60
C SER A 53 2.01 30.98 -16.46
N HIS A 54 1.44 31.57 -17.50
CA HIS A 54 0.03 31.98 -17.53
C HIS A 54 -0.92 30.82 -17.18
N GLY A 55 -0.66 29.62 -17.71
CA GLY A 55 -1.45 28.42 -17.41
C GLY A 55 -1.38 27.99 -15.93
N CYS A 56 -0.25 28.22 -15.24
CA CYS A 56 -0.14 27.94 -13.81
C CYS A 56 -0.94 28.97 -12.99
N VAL A 57 -0.84 30.26 -13.32
CA VAL A 57 -1.65 31.33 -12.72
C VAL A 57 -3.15 31.03 -12.87
N SER A 58 -3.59 30.74 -14.09
CA SER A 58 -5.00 30.41 -14.38
C SER A 58 -5.49 29.19 -13.58
N LYS A 59 -4.66 28.14 -13.48
CA LYS A 59 -5.01 26.92 -12.74
C LYS A 59 -5.13 27.15 -11.24
N ILE A 60 -4.28 28.00 -10.67
CA ILE A 60 -4.36 28.36 -9.25
C ILE A 60 -5.61 29.18 -8.96
N LEU A 61 -5.90 30.19 -9.78
CA LEU A 61 -7.08 31.05 -9.61
C LEU A 61 -8.38 30.27 -9.78
N CYS A 62 -8.48 29.41 -10.79
CA CYS A 62 -9.66 28.56 -11.01
C CYS A 62 -9.93 27.67 -9.79
N ARG A 63 -8.90 26.95 -9.32
CA ARG A 63 -9.02 26.09 -8.13
C ARG A 63 -9.39 26.89 -6.86
N TYR A 64 -8.88 28.11 -6.74
CA TYR A 64 -9.18 28.98 -5.60
C TYR A 64 -10.65 29.44 -5.61
N GLN A 65 -11.22 29.73 -6.78
CA GLN A 65 -12.65 30.05 -6.90
C GLN A 65 -13.54 28.84 -6.57
N GLU A 66 -13.13 27.62 -6.93
CA GLU A 66 -13.89 26.40 -6.66
C GLU A 66 -13.82 25.95 -5.19
N THR A 67 -12.64 26.05 -4.56
CA THR A 67 -12.37 25.40 -3.26
C THR A 67 -12.03 26.35 -2.13
N GLY A 68 -11.71 27.61 -2.44
CA GLY A 68 -11.11 28.57 -1.49
C GLY A 68 -9.69 28.20 -1.03
N SER A 69 -9.10 27.10 -1.52
CA SER A 69 -7.82 26.60 -1.03
C SER A 69 -6.66 26.91 -1.95
N ILE A 70 -5.62 27.51 -1.37
CA ILE A 70 -4.34 27.74 -2.06
C ILE A 70 -3.43 26.51 -2.01
N ARG A 71 -3.74 25.48 -1.22
CA ARG A 71 -2.85 24.30 -1.07
C ARG A 71 -2.87 23.44 -2.34
N PRO A 72 -1.72 22.91 -2.80
CA PRO A 72 -1.73 21.95 -3.90
C PRO A 72 -2.55 20.72 -3.51
N GLY A 73 -3.23 20.10 -4.49
CA GLY A 73 -3.89 18.82 -4.27
C GLY A 73 -2.88 17.73 -3.89
N ALA A 74 -3.37 16.64 -3.30
CA ALA A 74 -2.54 15.46 -3.07
C ALA A 74 -1.94 15.00 -4.41
N ILE A 75 -0.61 15.05 -4.53
CA ILE A 75 0.15 14.54 -5.67
C ILE A 75 0.64 13.17 -5.25
N GLY A 76 0.17 12.13 -5.92
CA GLY A 76 0.61 10.77 -5.63
C GLY A 76 -0.31 10.05 -4.67
N GLY A 77 -0.78 8.91 -5.16
CA GLY A 77 -1.62 7.95 -4.48
C GLY A 77 -2.06 7.01 -5.59
N SER A 78 -1.44 5.83 -5.67
CA SER A 78 -2.14 4.75 -6.33
C SER A 78 -3.46 4.62 -5.58
N LYS A 79 -4.59 4.67 -6.29
CA LYS A 79 -5.80 4.07 -5.72
C LYS A 79 -5.35 2.65 -5.40
N ALA A 80 -5.23 2.29 -4.12
CA ALA A 80 -5.07 0.90 -3.74
C ALA A 80 -6.12 0.14 -4.55
N LYS A 81 -5.76 -0.98 -5.20
CA LYS A 81 -6.76 -1.82 -5.90
C LYS A 81 -7.90 -1.98 -4.90
N VAL A 82 -9.01 -1.30 -5.19
CA VAL A 82 -10.03 -1.04 -4.20
C VAL A 82 -10.66 -2.39 -3.97
N THR A 83 -10.31 -3.03 -2.86
CA THR A 83 -11.18 -4.03 -2.25
C THR A 83 -12.54 -3.37 -2.23
N THR A 84 -13.51 -3.95 -2.92
CA THR A 84 -14.82 -3.32 -3.07
C THR A 84 -15.37 -3.01 -1.67
N PRO A 85 -16.04 -1.87 -1.47
CA PRO A 85 -16.54 -1.48 -0.13
C PRO A 85 -17.48 -2.54 0.46
N GLU A 86 -18.12 -3.35 -0.40
CA GLU A 86 -18.91 -4.51 -0.01
C GLU A 86 -18.07 -5.61 0.67
N VAL A 87 -16.88 -5.92 0.12
CA VAL A 87 -15.97 -6.91 0.70
C VAL A 87 -15.38 -6.42 2.01
N GLU A 88 -15.02 -5.13 2.10
CA GLU A 88 -14.57 -4.54 3.37
C GLU A 88 -15.63 -4.65 4.47
N LYS A 89 -16.90 -4.34 4.14
CA LYS A 89 -18.02 -4.47 5.07
C LYS A 89 -18.21 -5.91 5.53
N LYS A 90 -18.06 -6.89 4.63
CA LYS A 90 -18.18 -8.31 4.96
C LYS A 90 -17.05 -8.83 5.83
N ILE A 91 -15.82 -8.38 5.59
CA ILE A 91 -14.66 -8.65 6.48
C ILE A 91 -14.95 -8.14 7.90
N GLU A 92 -15.50 -6.93 8.01
CA GLU A 92 -15.86 -6.33 9.30
C GLU A 92 -16.98 -7.11 10.01
N GLU A 93 -18.03 -7.51 9.27
CA GLU A 93 -19.11 -8.36 9.80
C GLU A 93 -18.56 -9.68 10.36
N TYR A 94 -17.70 -10.38 9.61
CA TYR A 94 -17.16 -11.66 10.06
C TYR A 94 -16.25 -11.56 11.28
N LYS A 95 -15.40 -10.52 11.35
CA LYS A 95 -14.54 -10.30 12.52
C LYS A 95 -15.34 -9.83 13.73
N ARG A 96 -16.43 -9.08 13.53
CA ARG A 96 -17.33 -8.68 14.62
C ARG A 96 -18.10 -9.87 15.19
N ASP A 97 -18.60 -10.75 14.31
CA ASP A 97 -19.36 -11.94 14.72
C ASP A 97 -18.45 -12.99 15.38
N ASN A 98 -17.19 -13.08 14.95
CA ASN A 98 -16.18 -13.93 15.57
C ASN A 98 -14.83 -13.22 15.66
N PRO A 99 -14.53 -12.57 16.79
CA PRO A 99 -13.25 -11.89 17.02
C PRO A 99 -12.04 -12.81 16.96
N GLY A 100 -12.18 -14.12 17.16
CA GLY A 100 -11.10 -15.09 17.01
C GLY A 100 -10.83 -15.52 15.57
N MET A 101 -11.60 -15.03 14.59
CA MET A 101 -11.46 -15.46 13.20
C MET A 101 -10.21 -14.88 12.55
N PHE A 102 -9.41 -15.77 11.96
CA PHE A 102 -8.16 -15.43 11.30
C PHE A 102 -8.37 -14.90 9.89
N SER A 103 -7.38 -14.17 9.38
CA SER A 103 -7.45 -13.51 8.05
C SER A 103 -7.65 -14.51 6.90
N TRP A 104 -7.11 -15.72 7.00
CA TRP A 104 -7.30 -16.78 6.00
C TRP A 104 -8.70 -17.40 6.07
N GLU A 105 -9.27 -17.54 7.28
CA GLU A 105 -10.64 -18.03 7.46
C GLU A 105 -11.65 -17.04 6.87
N ILE A 106 -11.42 -15.74 7.08
CA ILE A 106 -12.21 -14.68 6.46
C ILE A 106 -12.10 -14.77 4.93
N ARG A 107 -10.91 -15.01 4.38
CA ARG A 107 -10.71 -15.18 2.93
C ARG A 107 -11.53 -16.35 2.40
N ASP A 108 -11.49 -17.49 3.07
CA ASP A 108 -12.17 -18.71 2.63
C ASP A 108 -13.69 -18.57 2.79
N LYS A 109 -14.16 -17.86 3.82
CA LYS A 109 -15.57 -17.51 4.02
C LYS A 109 -16.11 -16.56 2.95
N LEU A 110 -15.32 -15.56 2.54
CA LEU A 110 -15.67 -14.66 1.42
C LEU A 110 -15.85 -15.43 0.10
N LEU A 111 -15.03 -16.46 -0.15
CA LEU A 111 -15.18 -17.34 -1.31
C LEU A 111 -16.40 -18.26 -1.18
N LYS A 112 -16.62 -18.81 0.02
CA LYS A 112 -17.73 -19.74 0.29
C LYS A 112 -19.10 -19.06 0.18
N ASP A 113 -19.20 -17.83 0.67
CA ASP A 113 -20.44 -17.04 0.64
C ASP A 113 -20.65 -16.35 -0.74
N GLY A 114 -19.75 -16.58 -1.70
CA GLY A 114 -19.86 -16.07 -3.07
C GLY A 114 -19.67 -14.55 -3.20
N ILE A 115 -19.10 -13.90 -2.18
CA ILE A 115 -18.87 -12.45 -2.15
C ILE A 115 -17.67 -12.09 -3.04
N CYS A 116 -16.68 -12.98 -3.07
CA CYS A 116 -15.50 -12.86 -3.93
C CYS A 116 -15.32 -14.13 -4.79
N ASP A 117 -14.75 -13.94 -5.97
CA ASP A 117 -14.17 -15.01 -6.79
C ASP A 117 -12.68 -15.19 -6.47
N ARG A 118 -12.07 -16.27 -6.95
CA ARG A 118 -10.61 -16.51 -6.80
C ARG A 118 -9.73 -15.36 -7.33
N ASN A 119 -10.25 -14.56 -8.26
CA ASN A 119 -9.52 -13.46 -8.88
C ASN A 119 -9.82 -12.10 -8.23
N THR A 120 -10.91 -11.99 -7.46
CA THR A 120 -11.36 -10.74 -6.83
C THR A 120 -11.17 -10.76 -5.31
N VAL A 121 -10.96 -11.94 -4.72
CA VAL A 121 -10.71 -12.10 -3.29
C VAL A 121 -9.42 -11.37 -2.88
N PRO A 122 -9.46 -10.53 -1.83
CA PRO A 122 -8.26 -9.87 -1.33
C PRO A 122 -7.25 -10.88 -0.78
N SER A 123 -5.96 -10.53 -0.84
CA SER A 123 -4.93 -11.33 -0.19
C SER A 123 -5.09 -11.31 1.33
N VAL A 124 -4.57 -12.33 2.01
CA VAL A 124 -4.58 -12.43 3.48
C VAL A 124 -4.00 -11.16 4.11
N SER A 125 -2.86 -10.66 3.62
CA SER A 125 -2.24 -9.42 4.11
C SER A 125 -3.11 -8.18 3.90
N SER A 126 -3.94 -8.15 2.85
CA SER A 126 -4.89 -7.06 2.60
C SER A 126 -6.04 -7.12 3.62
N ILE A 127 -6.55 -8.32 3.92
CA ILE A 127 -7.57 -8.56 4.95
C ILE A 127 -7.05 -8.13 6.31
N SER A 128 -5.84 -8.54 6.70
CA SER A 128 -5.25 -8.14 8.00
C SER A 128 -5.06 -6.63 8.11
N ARG A 129 -4.71 -5.95 7.00
CA ARG A 129 -4.62 -4.48 6.98
C ARG A 129 -5.98 -3.82 7.19
N ILE A 130 -7.04 -4.33 6.55
CA ILE A 130 -8.42 -3.85 6.73
C ILE A 130 -8.86 -4.05 8.19
N MET A 131 -8.59 -5.23 8.75
CA MET A 131 -8.87 -5.55 10.15
C MET A 131 -8.17 -4.57 11.10
N ARG A 132 -6.86 -4.34 10.93
CA ARG A 132 -6.12 -3.37 11.77
C ARG A 132 -6.59 -1.93 11.60
N SER A 133 -6.99 -1.53 10.40
CA SER A 133 -7.46 -0.15 10.15
C SER A 133 -8.81 0.16 10.81
N LYS A 134 -9.62 -0.85 11.14
CA LYS A 134 -10.98 -0.68 11.69
C LYS A 134 -11.10 -1.11 13.16
N PHE A 135 -10.31 -2.10 13.57
CA PHE A 135 -10.30 -2.65 14.92
C PHE A 135 -9.02 -2.32 15.71
N GLY A 136 -8.16 -1.45 15.16
CA GLY A 136 -6.87 -1.08 15.74
C GLY A 136 -6.96 -0.33 17.07
N GLY A 137 -7.05 -1.08 18.16
CA GLY A 137 -6.84 -0.65 19.53
C GLY A 137 -6.36 -1.80 20.41
N LYS A 138 -5.02 -2.02 20.43
CA LYS A 138 -4.21 -2.83 21.36
C LYS A 138 -4.43 -4.35 21.40
N GLY A 139 -3.38 -5.11 21.02
CA GLY A 139 -2.88 -6.18 21.89
C GLY A 139 -2.94 -7.64 21.43
N GLU A 140 -3.15 -7.94 20.14
CA GLU A 140 -3.23 -9.34 19.64
C GLU A 140 -2.06 -9.73 18.71
N ASP A 141 -1.00 -8.91 18.64
CA ASP A 141 0.06 -9.03 17.63
C ASP A 141 1.07 -10.17 17.88
N GLU A 142 1.06 -10.84 19.05
CA GLU A 142 2.03 -11.93 19.34
C GLU A 142 1.50 -13.32 18.93
N ASP A 143 0.18 -13.56 18.99
CA ASP A 143 -0.38 -14.89 18.71
C ASP A 143 -0.48 -15.21 17.21
N ASP A 144 -0.63 -14.19 16.36
CA ASP A 144 -0.83 -14.36 14.90
C ASP A 144 0.48 -14.68 14.13
N GLU A 145 1.64 -14.25 14.61
CA GLU A 145 2.95 -14.51 13.97
C GLU A 145 3.44 -15.94 14.27
N ASP A 146 3.32 -16.38 15.53
CA ASP A 146 3.76 -17.70 15.99
C ASP A 146 2.95 -18.86 15.37
N GLU A 147 1.63 -18.69 15.20
CA GLU A 147 0.79 -19.70 14.53
C GLU A 147 1.09 -19.80 13.02
N MET A 148 1.47 -18.71 12.37
CA MET A 148 1.79 -18.70 10.94
C MET A 148 3.08 -19.46 10.66
N GLU A 149 4.12 -19.24 11.47
CA GLU A 149 5.40 -19.95 11.34
C GLU A 149 5.23 -21.45 11.58
N LYS A 150 4.43 -21.83 12.58
CA LYS A 150 4.12 -23.24 12.88
C LYS A 150 3.37 -23.94 11.75
N LYS A 151 2.42 -23.26 11.09
CA LYS A 151 1.65 -23.82 9.98
C LYS A 151 2.43 -23.88 8.66
N GLU A 152 3.34 -22.94 8.41
CA GLU A 152 4.27 -23.00 7.26
C GLU A 152 5.27 -24.16 7.38
N LEU A 153 5.73 -24.45 8.60
CA LEU A 153 6.55 -25.62 8.89
C LEU A 153 5.77 -26.92 8.66
N GLU A 154 4.52 -27.01 9.13
CA GLU A 154 3.67 -28.19 8.91
C GLU A 154 3.34 -28.42 7.43
N ASP A 155 3.01 -27.37 6.66
CA ASP A 155 2.73 -27.50 5.24
C ASP A 155 3.99 -27.81 4.42
N SER A 156 5.16 -27.30 4.83
CA SER A 156 6.45 -27.68 4.26
C SER A 156 6.78 -29.14 4.53
N GLU A 157 6.47 -29.65 5.73
CA GLU A 157 6.67 -31.05 6.09
C GLU A 157 5.70 -31.97 5.34
N ARG A 158 4.43 -31.58 5.21
CA ARG A 158 3.44 -32.30 4.38
C ARG A 158 3.88 -32.33 2.92
N LYS A 159 4.40 -31.24 2.39
CA LYS A 159 4.92 -31.17 1.01
C LYS A 159 6.17 -32.03 0.80
N ALA A 160 7.05 -32.11 1.80
CA ALA A 160 8.23 -32.98 1.77
C ALA A 160 7.84 -34.47 1.79
N LYS A 161 6.83 -34.85 2.57
CA LYS A 161 6.31 -36.24 2.63
C LYS A 161 5.69 -36.72 1.32
N HIS A 162 5.08 -35.82 0.55
CA HIS A 162 4.50 -36.14 -0.76
C HIS A 162 5.48 -35.87 -1.92
N SER A 163 6.71 -35.48 -1.62
CA SER A 163 7.78 -35.31 -2.61
C SER A 163 8.41 -36.66 -2.94
N ILE A 164 8.88 -36.81 -4.19
CA ILE A 164 9.58 -38.01 -4.69
C ILE A 164 10.75 -38.41 -3.76
N ASP A 165 11.45 -37.42 -3.19
CA ASP A 165 12.55 -37.61 -2.26
C ASP A 165 12.11 -38.22 -0.91
N GLY A 166 10.93 -37.82 -0.42
CA GLY A 166 10.34 -38.30 0.85
C GLY A 166 9.82 -39.74 0.77
N ILE A 167 9.42 -40.21 -0.41
CA ILE A 167 8.92 -41.57 -0.63
C ILE A 167 10.08 -42.58 -0.76
N LEU A 168 11.25 -42.15 -1.24
CA LEU A 168 12.43 -43.00 -1.46
C LEU A 168 13.33 -43.12 -0.21
N GLY A 169 13.25 -42.18 0.74
CA GLY A 169 14.11 -42.12 1.92
C GLY A 169 13.97 -43.28 2.92
N ASP A 170 12.89 -44.06 2.88
CA ASP A 170 12.60 -45.09 3.88
C ASP A 170 13.06 -46.52 3.51
N ARG A 171 13.81 -46.69 2.41
CA ARG A 171 14.24 -48.03 1.94
C ARG A 171 15.74 -48.32 1.93
N LEU A 172 16.59 -47.47 2.51
CA LEU A 172 18.03 -47.73 2.65
C LEU A 172 18.56 -47.38 4.04
N ARG A 173 18.16 -48.16 5.05
CA ARG A 173 19.02 -48.36 6.23
C ARG A 173 19.77 -49.68 6.05
N PRO A 174 21.09 -49.69 5.83
CA PRO A 174 21.85 -50.92 6.00
C PRO A 174 21.85 -51.26 7.49
N ALA A 175 21.18 -52.36 7.85
CA ALA A 175 21.22 -52.92 9.18
C ALA A 175 22.66 -53.40 9.47
N VAL A 176 23.39 -52.64 10.27
CA VAL A 176 24.63 -53.11 10.90
C VAL A 176 24.21 -54.05 12.03
N ILE A 177 24.36 -55.35 11.82
CA ILE A 177 24.31 -56.37 12.89
C ILE A 177 25.73 -56.81 13.18
N TYR A 178 26.28 -56.28 14.28
CA TYR A 178 27.38 -56.90 15.02
C TYR A 178 26.81 -58.07 15.84
N SER A 179 27.40 -59.25 15.72
CA SER A 179 27.50 -60.19 16.84
C SER A 179 28.77 -61.03 16.70
N GLN A 180 29.63 -60.94 17.72
CA GLN A 180 30.65 -61.93 18.06
C GLN A 180 30.02 -63.32 18.21
N VAL A 181 30.72 -64.39 17.84
CA VAL A 181 30.99 -65.58 18.69
C VAL A 181 32.28 -66.27 18.18
N SER A 182 33.19 -66.57 19.12
CA SER A 182 34.40 -67.39 18.98
C SER A 182 34.13 -68.87 18.66
N TYR A 183 34.98 -69.49 17.84
CA TYR A 183 35.93 -70.55 18.24
C TYR A 183 36.91 -70.79 17.09
#